data_AF-A0A6N8A9G2-F1
#
_entry.id   AF-A0A6N8A9G2-F1
#
_cell.length_a   1.000
_cell.length_b   1.000
_cell.length_c   1.000
_cell.angle_alpha   90.00
_cell.angle_beta   90.00
_cell.angle_gamma   90.00
#
_symmetry.space_group_name_H-M   'P 1'
#
loop_
_entity.id
_entity.type
_entity.pdbx_description
1 polymer ?
#
loop_
_entity_poly.entity_id
_entity_poly.type
_entity_poly.pdbx_seq_one_letter_code
_entity_poly.pdbx_strand_id
1 'polypeptide(L)'
;LEVGDDGFSITLNFGDAPEPLYIPYSAIKTFVDPSVEFGLRFESPDDTEEDEELDHIVEQTIEVMPDEPEEHHDADVVSLDSFRK
;
A
#
# COMPACT_ATOMS: atom_id res chain seq x y z
N LEU A 1 4.67 -5.09 11.52
CA LEU A 1 3.21 -5.00 11.39
C LEU A 1 2.61 -5.48 12.70
N GLU A 2 1.80 -4.65 13.33
CA GLU A 2 0.99 -4.98 14.50
C GLU A 2 -0.45 -4.65 14.18
N VAL A 3 -1.38 -5.56 14.44
CA VAL A 3 -2.80 -5.41 14.09
C VAL A 3 -3.60 -5.37 15.39
N GLY A 4 -4.42 -4.35 15.56
CA GLY A 4 -5.34 -4.19 16.68
C GLY A 4 -6.79 -4.11 16.21
N ASP A 5 -7.70 -3.88 17.14
CA ASP A 5 -9.15 -3.87 16.86
C ASP A 5 -9.58 -2.63 16.04
N ASP A 6 -8.95 -1.47 16.27
CA ASP A 6 -9.33 -0.19 15.64
C ASP A 6 -8.42 0.23 14.47
N GLY A 7 -7.33 -0.51 14.23
CA GLY A 7 -6.35 -0.18 13.20
C GLY A 7 -5.08 -1.02 13.31
N PHE A 8 -4.07 -0.67 12.52
CA PHE A 8 -2.79 -1.38 12.50
C PHE A 8 -1.59 -0.42 12.47
N SER A 9 -0.45 -0.91 12.94
CA SER A 9 0.83 -0.20 12.93
C SER A 9 1.82 -0.91 12.01
N ILE A 10 2.56 -0.13 11.22
CA ILE A 10 3.63 -0.63 10.36
C ILE A 10 4.80 0.36 10.35
N THR A 11 6.02 -0.14 10.21
CA THR A 11 7.18 0.72 9.95
C THR A 11 7.53 0.62 8.48
N LEU A 12 7.56 1.76 7.80
CA LEU A 12 7.96 1.89 6.40
C LEU A 12 9.23 2.72 6.31
N ASN A 13 9.99 2.52 5.24
CA ASN A 13 11.16 3.35 4.96
C ASN A 13 10.78 4.44 3.96
N PHE A 14 11.04 5.69 4.30
CA PHE A 14 10.93 6.83 3.39
C PHE A 14 12.34 7.29 3.04
N GLY A 15 12.87 6.79 1.92
CA GLY A 15 14.32 6.79 1.68
C GLY A 15 15.01 5.83 2.66
N ASP A 16 16.09 6.28 3.29
CA ASP A 16 16.84 5.49 4.30
C ASP A 16 16.36 5.73 5.75
N ALA A 17 15.20 6.38 5.93
CA ALA A 17 14.63 6.70 7.23
C ALA A 17 13.46 5.76 7.58
N PRO A 18 13.58 4.90 8.61
CA PRO A 18 12.48 4.08 9.09
C PRO A 18 11.49 4.91 9.91
N GLU A 19 10.24 4.96 9.45
CA GLU A 19 9.15 5.72 10.08
C GLU A 19 8.02 4.78 10.50
N PRO A 20 7.67 4.74 11.80
CA PRO A 20 6.51 4.01 12.29
C PRO A 20 5.22 4.80 11.99
N LEU A 21 4.24 4.13 11.39
CA LEU A 21 2.93 4.67 11.06
C LEU A 21 1.84 3.84 11.75
N TYR A 22 0.84 4.53 12.28
CA TYR A 22 -0.40 3.92 12.76
C TYR A 22 -1.56 4.36 11.87
N ILE A 23 -2.29 3.39 11.34
CA ILE A 23 -3.39 3.59 10.38
C ILE A 23 -4.69 3.07 11.02
N PRO A 24 -5.60 3.97 11.43
CA PRO A 24 -6.96 3.60 11.81
C PRO A 24 -7.70 3.00 10.61
N TYR A 25 -8.56 1.99 10.83
CA TYR A 25 -9.33 1.40 9.73
C TYR A 25 -10.28 2.39 9.05
N SER A 26 -10.84 3.33 9.81
CA SER A 26 -11.71 4.40 9.28
C SER A 26 -10.99 5.41 8.39
N ALA A 27 -9.64 5.41 8.37
CA ALA A 27 -8.85 6.30 7.53
C ALA A 27 -8.50 5.68 6.16
N ILE A 28 -8.87 4.42 5.93
CA ILE A 28 -8.60 3.73 4.64
C ILE A 28 -9.63 4.22 3.62
N LYS A 29 -9.16 4.86 2.55
CA LYS A 29 -10.00 5.26 1.40
C LYS A 29 -10.10 4.14 0.36
N THR A 30 -8.98 3.51 0.05
CA THR A 30 -8.88 2.47 -0.97
C THR A 30 -7.94 1.36 -0.49
N PHE A 31 -8.25 0.12 -0.85
CA PHE A 31 -7.38 -1.03 -0.69
C PHE A 31 -7.22 -1.75 -2.04
N VAL A 32 -6.00 -2.06 -2.46
CA VAL A 32 -5.71 -2.73 -3.74
C VAL A 32 -4.75 -3.89 -3.50
N ASP A 33 -5.03 -5.05 -4.10
CA ASP A 33 -4.14 -6.21 -4.19
C ASP A 33 -3.86 -6.55 -5.67
N PRO A 34 -2.69 -6.14 -6.20
CA PRO A 34 -2.32 -6.39 -7.60
C PRO A 34 -2.17 -7.88 -7.95
N SER A 35 -1.87 -8.74 -6.97
CA SER A 35 -1.57 -10.16 -7.22
C SER A 35 -2.78 -10.93 -7.74
N VAL A 36 -3.98 -10.40 -7.51
CA VAL A 36 -5.26 -10.99 -7.90
C VAL A 36 -6.16 -9.96 -8.59
N GLU A 37 -5.59 -8.84 -9.05
CA GLU A 37 -6.30 -7.75 -9.74
C GLU A 37 -7.58 -7.30 -9.01
N PHE A 38 -7.48 -7.14 -7.68
CA PHE A 38 -8.62 -6.85 -6.81
C PHE A 38 -8.47 -5.51 -6.09
N GLY A 39 -9.57 -4.78 -5.93
CA GLY A 39 -9.60 -3.54 -5.17
C GLY A 39 -10.92 -3.32 -4.44
N LEU A 40 -10.86 -2.59 -3.33
CA LEU A 40 -12.00 -2.11 -2.54
C LEU A 40 -11.88 -0.59 -2.38
N ARG A 41 -12.99 0.11 -2.57
CA ARG A 41 -13.14 1.54 -2.27
C ARG A 41 -14.11 1.69 -1.10
N PHE A 42 -13.73 2.49 -0.12
CA PHE A 42 -14.54 2.77 1.05
C PHE A 42 -15.14 4.17 0.90
N GLU A 43 -16.46 4.25 0.97
CA GLU A 43 -17.18 5.52 0.95
C GLU A 43 -17.22 6.10 2.38
N SER A 44 -16.65 7.29 2.56
CA SER A 44 -16.79 8.05 3.80
C SER A 44 -17.97 9.00 3.68
N PRO A 45 -18.87 9.08 4.69
CA PRO A 45 -20.08 9.91 4.60
C PRO A 45 -19.84 11.42 4.46
N ASP A 46 -18.59 11.89 4.61
CA ASP A 46 -18.20 13.30 4.52
C ASP A 46 -17.56 13.71 3.17
N ASP A 47 -17.28 12.77 2.25
CA ASP A 47 -16.46 13.02 1.03
C ASP A 47 -17.28 13.00 -0.27
N THR A 48 -18.25 13.91 -0.44
CA THR A 48 -19.00 14.02 -1.71
C THR A 48 -18.30 14.81 -2.82
N GLU A 49 -17.10 15.38 -2.57
CA GLU A 49 -16.39 16.25 -3.53
C GLU A 49 -14.97 15.77 -3.93
N GLU A 50 -14.38 14.78 -3.24
CA GLU A 50 -13.00 14.27 -3.51
C GLU A 50 -12.95 13.00 -4.40
N ASP A 51 -14.10 12.56 -4.94
CA ASP A 51 -14.21 11.22 -5.51
C ASP A 51 -13.48 11.01 -6.84
N GLU A 52 -13.36 12.05 -7.68
CA GLU A 52 -12.80 11.93 -9.05
C GLU A 52 -11.28 11.67 -9.08
N GLU A 53 -10.51 12.22 -8.14
CA GLU A 53 -9.04 12.03 -8.11
C GLU A 53 -8.66 10.61 -7.66
N LEU A 54 -9.47 10.01 -6.79
CA LEU A 54 -9.21 8.67 -6.26
C LEU A 54 -9.45 7.57 -7.31
N ASP A 55 -10.43 7.75 -8.20
CA ASP A 55 -10.69 6.77 -9.27
C ASP A 55 -9.48 6.61 -10.20
N HIS A 56 -8.78 7.72 -10.49
CA HIS A 56 -7.59 7.69 -11.34
C HIS A 56 -6.43 6.92 -10.69
N ILE A 57 -6.27 7.02 -9.36
CA ILE A 57 -5.23 6.29 -8.63
C ILE A 57 -5.52 4.78 -8.64
N VAL A 58 -6.78 4.37 -8.46
CA VAL A 58 -7.17 2.95 -8.49
C VAL A 58 -6.84 2.35 -9.85
N GLU A 59 -7.26 3.00 -10.93
CA GLU A 59 -7.04 2.51 -12.29
C GLU A 59 -5.55 2.37 -12.61
N GLN A 60 -4.73 3.38 -12.27
CA GLN A 60 -3.27 3.31 -12.45
C GLN A 60 -2.58 2.22 -11.62
N THR A 61 -3.10 1.90 -10.42
CA THR A 61 -2.51 0.85 -9.57
C THR A 61 -2.90 -0.57 -9.98
N ILE A 62 -4.05 -0.74 -10.61
CA ILE A 62 -4.53 -2.04 -11.11
C ILE A 62 -3.94 -2.35 -12.50
N GLU A 63 -3.73 -1.34 -13.35
CA GLU A 63 -3.24 -1.51 -14.73
C GLU A 63 -1.71 -1.66 -14.89
N VAL A 64 -0.95 -1.83 -13.80
CA VAL A 64 0.49 -2.11 -13.91
C VAL A 64 0.71 -3.55 -14.40
N MET A 65 0.62 -3.77 -15.72
CA MET A 65 1.56 -4.54 -16.57
C MET A 65 1.05 -4.61 -18.03
N PRO A 66 1.88 -4.15 -18.98
CA PRO A 66 2.26 -5.03 -20.07
C PRO A 66 3.77 -5.27 -20.06
N ASP A 67 4.13 -6.55 -20.23
CA ASP A 67 5.46 -7.12 -20.51
C ASP A 67 6.37 -6.19 -21.37
N GLU A 68 7.14 -5.31 -20.72
CA GLU A 68 8.41 -4.80 -21.25
C GLU A 68 9.56 -5.51 -20.51
N PRO A 69 10.72 -5.74 -21.14
CA PRO A 69 11.86 -6.31 -20.44
C PRO A 69 12.38 -5.30 -19.42
N GLU A 70 11.80 -5.33 -18.23
CA GLU A 70 12.21 -4.56 -17.06
C GLU A 70 13.69 -4.82 -16.81
N GLU A 71 14.51 -3.78 -16.88
CA GLU A 71 15.81 -3.80 -16.23
C GLU A 71 15.55 -4.10 -14.75
N HIS A 72 15.87 -5.32 -14.33
CA HIS A 72 15.79 -5.75 -12.94
C HIS A 72 16.61 -4.79 -12.07
N HIS A 73 15.98 -3.76 -11.53
CA HIS A 73 16.48 -3.13 -10.33
C HIS A 73 16.29 -4.17 -9.23
N ASP A 74 17.38 -4.84 -8.88
CA ASP A 74 17.50 -5.72 -7.72
C ASP A 74 16.80 -5.05 -6.53
N ALA A 75 15.59 -5.51 -6.22
CA ALA A 75 14.98 -5.19 -4.95
C ALA A 75 15.81 -5.94 -3.91
N ASP A 76 16.49 -5.21 -3.03
CA ASP A 76 17.29 -5.78 -1.94
C ASP A 76 16.35 -6.49 -0.95
N VAL A 77 16.06 -7.76 -1.23
CA VAL A 77 15.31 -8.64 -0.33
C VAL A 77 16.24 -9.06 0.81
N VAL A 78 16.22 -8.29 1.89
CA VAL A 78 16.91 -8.65 3.13
C VAL A 78 16.13 -9.73 3.89
N SER A 79 16.71 -10.93 3.97
CA SER A 79 16.11 -12.06 4.70
C SER A 79 16.27 -11.90 6.22
N LEU A 80 15.19 -12.15 6.96
CA LEU A 80 15.09 -12.01 8.43
C LEU A 80 16.10 -12.88 9.23
N ASP A 81 16.74 -13.86 8.60
CA ASP A 81 17.81 -14.65 9.22
C ASP A 81 19.13 -13.88 9.36
N SER A 82 19.35 -12.79 8.61
CA SER A 82 20.56 -11.95 8.71
C SER A 82 20.73 -11.24 10.06
N PHE A 83 19.70 -11.27 10.93
CA PHE A 83 19.70 -10.64 12.25
C PHE A 83 19.84 -11.62 13.43
N ARG A 84 19.91 -12.93 13.17
CA ARG A 84 20.18 -13.93 14.23
C ARG A 84 21.69 -14.14 14.36
N LYS A 85 22.26 -13.69 15.48
CA LYS A 85 23.61 -14.06 15.93
C LYS A 85 23.60 -15.40 16.64
#